data_AF-A0A7W0PKZ8-F1
#
_entry.id   AF-A0A7W0PKZ8-F1
#
_cell.length_a   1.000
_cell.length_b   1.000
_cell.length_c   1.000
_cell.angle_alpha   90.00
_cell.angle_beta   90.00
_cell.angle_gamma   90.00
#
_symmetry.space_group_name_H-M   'P 1'
#
loop_
_entity.id
_entity.type
_entity.pdbx_description
1 polymer ?
#
loop_
_entity_poly.entity_id
_entity_poly.type
_entity_poly.pdbx_seq_one_letter_code
_entity_poly.pdbx_strand_id
1 'polypeptide(L)'
;FNALRAERGHEGLAEAERAAAIDERALVAYRAGTACHPVLPYADWAGCVPALSRLGRVIVAGCRDASAARTLGFVPSHGMSSALEMAHGVAGGRARLGVLLAPPYAPLLVG
;
A
#
# COMPACT_ATOMS: atom_id res chain seq x y z
N PHE A 1 -4.59 3.34 9.46
CA PHE A 1 -3.85 4.26 8.56
C PHE A 1 -3.97 5.74 8.88
N ASN A 2 -5.08 6.25 9.44
CA ASN A 2 -5.14 7.64 9.93
C ASN A 2 -4.03 7.98 10.94
N ALA A 3 -3.55 6.99 11.71
CA ALA A 3 -2.39 7.13 12.58
C ALA A 3 -1.09 7.51 11.83
N LEU A 4 -0.88 7.00 10.61
CA LEU A 4 0.28 7.39 9.77
C LEU A 4 0.13 8.81 9.22
N ARG A 5 -1.11 9.26 9.00
CA ARG A 5 -1.41 10.65 8.58
C ARG A 5 -1.22 11.66 9.71
N ALA A 6 -1.38 11.24 10.96
CA ALA A 6 -1.36 12.11 12.13
C ALA A 6 0.05 12.40 12.67
N GLU A 7 1.11 12.17 11.87
CA GLU A 7 2.52 12.31 12.27
C GLU A 7 2.93 11.49 13.51
N ARG A 8 2.10 10.55 13.98
CA ARG A 8 2.38 9.74 15.18
C ARG A 8 3.41 8.62 14.95
N GLY A 9 3.98 8.54 13.74
CA GLY A 9 5.03 7.59 13.39
C GLY A 9 4.68 6.13 13.68
N HIS A 10 5.71 5.34 13.99
CA HIS A 10 5.58 3.89 14.26
C HIS A 10 4.82 3.60 15.56
N GLU A 11 4.99 4.44 16.59
CA GLU A 11 4.31 4.27 17.89
C GLU A 11 2.80 4.45 17.76
N GLY A 12 2.37 5.45 17.00
CA GLY A 12 0.96 5.65 16.69
C GLY A 12 0.35 4.49 15.88
N LEU A 13 1.15 3.82 15.06
CA LEU A 13 0.70 2.65 14.32
C LEU A 13 0.49 1.46 15.26
N ALA A 14 1.42 1.20 16.18
CA ALA A 14 1.32 0.12 17.15
C ALA A 14 0.13 0.31 18.11
N GLU A 15 -0.15 1.55 18.52
CA GLU A 15 -1.33 1.85 19.33
C GLU A 15 -2.63 1.65 18.55
N ALA A 16 -2.67 2.08 17.30
CA ALA A 16 -3.83 1.86 16.44
C ALA A 16 -4.09 0.37 16.17
N GLU A 17 -3.04 -0.44 16.06
CA GLU A 17 -3.15 -1.90 15.94
C GLU A 17 -3.74 -2.52 17.20
N ARG A 18 -3.23 -2.16 18.40
CA ARG A 18 -3.77 -2.62 19.68
C ARG A 18 -5.25 -2.24 19.84
N ALA A 19 -5.61 -1.02 19.49
CA ALA A 19 -7.00 -0.57 19.53
C ALA A 19 -7.89 -1.37 18.56
N ALA A 20 -7.41 -1.63 17.34
CA ALA A 20 -8.13 -2.43 16.35
C ALA A 20 -8.30 -3.90 16.80
N ALA A 21 -7.33 -4.46 17.53
CA ALA A 21 -7.37 -5.84 18.02
C ALA A 21 -8.51 -6.10 19.01
N ILE A 22 -8.96 -5.06 19.72
CA ILE A 22 -10.04 -5.14 20.73
C ILE A 22 -11.33 -4.46 20.29
N ASP A 23 -11.42 -3.97 19.05
CA ASP A 23 -12.64 -3.36 18.51
C ASP A 23 -13.73 -4.42 18.33
N GLU A 24 -14.65 -4.48 19.28
CA GLU A 24 -15.74 -5.46 19.31
C GLU A 24 -16.63 -5.39 18.07
N ARG A 25 -16.91 -4.18 17.56
CA ARG A 25 -17.75 -4.02 16.37
C ARG A 25 -17.06 -4.60 15.14
N ALA A 26 -15.77 -4.37 14.98
CA ALA A 26 -15.00 -4.91 13.87
C ALA A 26 -14.84 -6.44 13.98
N LEU A 27 -14.65 -6.96 15.19
CA LEU A 27 -14.58 -8.40 15.45
C LEU A 27 -15.91 -9.10 15.15
N VAL A 28 -17.05 -8.51 15.51
CA VAL A 28 -18.38 -9.02 15.14
C VAL A 28 -18.55 -9.07 13.62
N ALA A 29 -18.17 -8.01 12.90
CA ALA A 29 -18.25 -7.98 11.43
C ALA A 29 -17.35 -9.05 10.78
N TYR A 30 -16.13 -9.24 11.28
CA TYR A 30 -15.23 -10.30 10.83
C TYR A 30 -15.84 -11.70 11.04
N ARG A 31 -16.33 -11.98 12.26
CA ARG A 31 -16.96 -13.26 12.61
C ARG A 31 -18.24 -13.53 11.81
N ALA A 32 -18.97 -12.49 11.45
CA ALA A 32 -20.14 -12.57 10.56
C ALA A 32 -19.76 -12.74 9.08
N GLY A 33 -18.48 -12.72 8.72
CA GLY A 33 -17.99 -12.85 7.35
C GLY A 33 -18.24 -11.61 6.48
N THR A 34 -18.58 -10.47 7.07
CA THR A 34 -18.90 -9.22 6.34
C THR A 34 -17.72 -8.26 6.26
N ALA A 35 -16.61 -8.56 6.94
CA ALA A 35 -15.38 -7.79 6.90
C ALA A 35 -14.14 -8.69 7.06
N CYS A 36 -12.97 -8.17 6.70
CA CYS A 36 -11.68 -8.78 7.03
C CYS A 36 -11.37 -8.62 8.53
N HIS A 37 -10.41 -9.41 9.04
CA HIS A 37 -9.95 -9.29 10.43
C HIS A 37 -9.42 -7.87 10.69
N PRO A 38 -9.77 -7.21 11.81
CA PRO A 38 -9.42 -5.80 12.04
C PRO A 38 -7.91 -5.52 12.07
N VAL A 39 -7.10 -6.49 12.51
CA VAL A 39 -5.63 -6.35 12.50
C VAL A 39 -4.97 -6.72 11.15
N LEU A 40 -5.71 -7.29 10.20
CA LEU A 40 -5.12 -7.76 8.93
C LEU A 40 -4.37 -6.65 8.18
N PRO A 41 -4.88 -5.41 8.05
CA PRO A 41 -4.15 -4.35 7.34
C PRO A 41 -2.80 -3.99 7.97
N TYR A 42 -2.62 -4.22 9.28
CA TYR A 42 -1.36 -3.98 9.98
C TYR A 42 -0.36 -5.10 9.71
N ALA A 43 -0.82 -6.35 9.73
CA ALA A 43 -0.02 -7.51 9.36
C ALA A 43 0.44 -7.44 7.89
N ASP A 44 -0.46 -7.08 6.97
CA ASP A 44 -0.14 -6.89 5.55
C ASP A 44 0.93 -5.80 5.36
N TRP A 45 0.77 -4.67 6.06
CA TRP A 45 1.74 -3.58 6.01
C TRP A 45 3.11 -3.98 6.59
N ALA A 46 3.12 -4.68 7.72
CA ALA A 46 4.35 -5.20 8.33
C ALA A 46 5.06 -6.18 7.39
N GLY A 47 4.31 -7.01 6.67
CA GLY A 47 4.84 -7.91 5.65
C GLY A 47 5.54 -7.20 4.48
N CYS A 48 5.17 -5.95 4.19
CA CYS A 48 5.82 -5.16 3.14
C CYS A 48 7.17 -4.55 3.56
N VAL A 49 7.48 -4.47 4.85
CA VAL A 49 8.68 -3.77 5.37
C VAL A 49 9.99 -4.27 4.73
N PRO A 50 10.24 -5.59 4.61
CA PRO A 50 11.48 -6.07 3.98
C PRO A 50 11.64 -5.61 2.53
N ALA A 51 10.56 -5.61 1.74
CA ALA A 51 10.59 -5.13 0.37
C ALA A 51 10.83 -3.62 0.33
N LEU A 52 10.08 -2.84 1.11
CA LEU A 52 10.21 -1.39 1.19
C LEU A 52 11.61 -0.94 1.59
N SER A 53 12.29 -1.68 2.46
CA SER A 53 13.66 -1.37 2.89
C SER A 53 14.72 -1.50 1.78
N ARG A 54 14.41 -2.23 0.70
CA ARG A 54 15.34 -2.52 -0.40
C ARG A 54 14.96 -1.82 -1.70
N LEU A 55 13.72 -1.39 -1.84
CA LEU A 55 13.24 -0.68 -3.01
C LEU A 55 13.77 0.76 -3.03
N GLY A 56 14.22 1.23 -4.19
CA GLY A 56 14.63 2.63 -4.35
C GLY A 56 13.45 3.60 -4.34
N ARG A 57 12.33 3.21 -4.98
CA ARG A 57 11.10 4.01 -5.01
C ARG A 57 9.88 3.13 -5.30
N VAL A 58 8.75 3.47 -4.70
CA VAL A 58 7.43 2.93 -5.05
C VAL A 58 6.63 4.02 -5.75
N ILE A 59 6.21 3.75 -6.99
CA ILE A 59 5.36 4.64 -7.80
C ILE A 59 3.98 3.98 -7.95
N VAL A 60 2.93 4.69 -7.58
CA VAL A 60 1.55 4.20 -7.62
C VAL A 60 0.87 4.78 -8.87
N ALA A 61 0.74 3.95 -9.91
CA ALA A 61 0.01 4.31 -11.13
C ALA A 61 -1.50 4.39 -10.86
N GLY A 62 -2.20 5.36 -11.47
CA GLY A 62 -3.65 5.52 -11.30
C GLY A 62 -4.07 5.87 -9.87
N CYS A 63 -3.21 6.57 -9.13
CA CYS A 63 -3.42 6.84 -7.71
C CYS A 63 -4.64 7.76 -7.50
N ARG A 64 -5.70 7.22 -6.90
CA ARG A 64 -6.92 7.98 -6.57
C ARG A 64 -6.78 8.85 -5.31
N ASP A 65 -5.89 8.47 -4.39
CA ASP A 65 -5.60 9.21 -3.17
C ASP A 65 -4.10 9.52 -3.07
N ALA A 66 -3.72 10.63 -3.70
CA ALA A 66 -2.36 11.11 -3.73
C ALA A 66 -1.85 11.57 -2.35
N SER A 67 -2.75 11.90 -1.40
CA SER A 67 -2.37 12.30 -0.04
C SER A 67 -1.97 11.08 0.78
N ALA A 68 -2.76 10.01 0.71
CA ALA A 68 -2.42 8.74 1.35
C ALA A 68 -1.12 8.16 0.80
N ALA A 69 -0.93 8.14 -0.53
CA ALA A 69 0.31 7.65 -1.14
C ALA A 69 1.55 8.39 -0.62
N ARG A 70 1.51 9.72 -0.55
CA ARG A 70 2.62 10.52 -0.02
C ARG A 70 2.87 10.28 1.47
N THR A 71 1.81 10.10 2.25
CA THR A 71 1.92 9.75 3.68
C THR A 71 2.69 8.45 3.89
N LEU A 72 2.55 7.49 2.96
CA LEU A 72 3.26 6.22 2.97
C LEU A 72 4.67 6.28 2.35
N GLY A 73 5.13 7.47 1.92
CA GLY A 73 6.42 7.63 1.25
C GLY A 73 6.44 7.20 -0.23
N PHE A 74 5.27 6.98 -0.83
CA PHE A 74 5.13 6.59 -2.23
C PHE A 74 4.94 7.81 -3.15
N VAL A 75 5.18 7.60 -4.45
CA VAL A 75 5.00 8.62 -5.49
C VAL A 75 3.71 8.36 -6.25
N PRO A 76 2.69 9.22 -6.15
CA PRO A 76 1.46 9.06 -6.93
C PRO A 76 1.69 9.47 -8.39
N SER A 77 1.06 8.73 -9.30
CA SER A 77 1.09 8.99 -10.74
C SER A 77 -0.32 8.81 -11.34
N HIS A 78 -0.63 9.55 -12.40
CA HIS A 78 -1.96 9.54 -13.01
C HIS A 78 -2.30 8.26 -13.77
N GLY A 79 -1.31 7.50 -14.24
CA GLY A 79 -1.53 6.27 -14.99
C GLY A 79 -0.25 5.46 -15.20
N MET A 80 -0.37 4.35 -15.93
CA MET A 80 0.75 3.43 -16.16
C MET A 80 1.87 4.07 -16.98
N SER A 81 1.52 4.77 -18.07
CA SER A 81 2.49 5.45 -18.94
C SER A 81 3.34 6.45 -18.15
N SER A 82 2.72 7.38 -17.41
CA SER A 82 3.45 8.35 -16.59
C SER A 82 4.27 7.71 -15.47
N ALA A 83 3.79 6.60 -14.88
CA ALA A 83 4.54 5.88 -13.86
C ALA A 83 5.81 5.21 -14.43
N LEU A 84 5.73 4.63 -15.63
CA LEU A 84 6.87 4.01 -16.31
C LEU A 84 7.92 5.04 -16.72
N GLU A 85 7.51 6.20 -17.23
CA GLU A 85 8.43 7.31 -17.52
C GLU A 85 9.18 7.78 -16.27
N MET A 86 8.46 7.95 -15.15
CA MET A 86 9.09 8.30 -13.86
C MET A 86 10.06 7.20 -13.38
N ALA A 87 9.67 5.93 -13.50
CA ALA A 87 10.52 4.80 -13.13
C ALA A 87 11.79 4.73 -14.00
N HIS A 88 11.67 5.02 -15.30
CA HIS A 88 12.79 5.08 -16.23
C HIS A 88 13.78 6.18 -15.84
N GLY A 89 13.27 7.36 -15.46
CA GLY A 89 14.08 8.46 -14.93
C GLY A 89 14.79 8.10 -13.63
N VAL A 90 14.08 7.49 -12.67
CA VAL A 90 14.67 7.01 -11.39
C VAL A 90 15.77 5.99 -11.63
N ALA A 91 15.65 5.17 -12.68
CA ALA A 91 16.59 4.13 -13.04
C ALA A 91 17.75 4.58 -13.94
N GLY A 92 17.89 5.87 -14.25
CA GLY A 92 18.94 6.38 -15.12
C GLY A 92 18.84 5.92 -16.58
N GLY A 93 17.64 5.58 -17.04
CA GLY A 93 17.33 5.35 -18.45
C GLY A 93 17.76 4.01 -19.07
N ARG A 94 18.30 3.06 -18.29
CA ARG A 94 18.80 1.77 -18.81
C ARG A 94 18.26 0.53 -18.10
N ALA A 95 17.29 0.68 -17.19
CA ALA A 95 16.75 -0.47 -16.47
C ALA A 95 15.90 -1.38 -17.36
N ARG A 96 15.90 -2.66 -17.00
CA ARG A 96 15.01 -3.68 -17.56
C ARG A 96 13.73 -3.72 -16.73
N LEU A 97 12.60 -3.96 -17.39
CA LEU A 97 11.31 -4.11 -16.74
C LEU A 97 11.07 -5.58 -16.36
N GLY A 98 10.80 -5.83 -15.08
CA GLY A 98 10.21 -7.08 -14.60
C GLY A 98 8.74 -6.85 -14.30
N VAL A 99 7.87 -7.75 -14.75
CA VAL A 99 6.42 -7.68 -14.52
C VAL A 99 5.99 -8.87 -13.68
N LEU A 100 5.33 -8.58 -12.55
CA LEU A 100 4.63 -9.57 -11.75
C LEU A 100 3.15 -9.21 -11.76
N LEU A 101 2.34 -10.09 -12.33
CA LEU A 101 0.90 -10.04 -12.16
C LEU A 101 0.62 -10.71 -10.79
N ALA A 102 -0.04 -10.00 -9.87
CA ALA A 102 -0.45 -10.54 -8.56
C ALA A 102 -1.98 -10.54 -8.37
N PRO A 103 -2.57 -11.46 -7.57
CA PRO A 103 -4.02 -11.56 -7.38
C PRO A 103 -4.65 -10.31 -6.73
N PRO A 104 -5.99 -10.13 -6.80
CA PRO A 104 -6.98 -11.02 -7.41
C PRO A 104 -7.16 -10.70 -8.91
N TYR A 105 -6.92 -11.68 -9.78
CA TYR A 105 -6.93 -11.45 -11.21
C TYR A 105 -8.36 -11.29 -11.76
N ALA A 106 -8.82 -10.05 -11.91
CA ALA A 106 -9.62 -9.72 -13.08
C ALA A 106 -8.64 -9.60 -14.29
N PRO A 107 -9.02 -10.03 -15.50
CA PRO A 107 -8.12 -10.02 -16.65
C PRO A 107 -7.71 -8.59 -17.01
N LEU A 108 -6.41 -8.37 -17.22
CA LEU A 108 -5.92 -7.20 -17.94
C LEU A 108 -6.37 -7.33 -19.39
N LEU A 109 -7.45 -6.64 -19.75
CA LEU A 109 -7.82 -6.45 -21.16
C LEU A 109 -6.88 -5.39 -21.73
N VAL A 110 -5.89 -5.84 -22.52
CA VAL A 110 -5.03 -4.98 -23.32
C VAL A 110 -5.66 -4.91 -24.71
N GLY A 111 -6.13 -3.73 -25.10
CA GLY A 111 -6.58 -3.38 -26.44
C GLY A 111 -5.80 -2.19 -26.95
#